data_AF-F9DHW7-F1
#
_entry.id   AF-F9DHW7-F1
#
_cell.length_a   1.000
_cell.length_b   1.000
_cell.length_c   1.000
_cell.angle_alpha   90.00
_cell.angle_beta   90.00
_cell.angle_gamma   90.00
#
_symmetry.space_group_name_H-M   'P 1'
#
loop_
_entity.id
_entity.type
_entity.pdbx_description
1 polymer ?
#
loop_
_entity_poly.entity_id
_entity_poly.type
_entity_poly.pdbx_seq_one_letter_code
_entity_poly.pdbx_strand_id
1 'polypeptide(L)'
;MKSHQLLRCIFPDVLADYFDVVDIHENVSQFDFWLDERNFMEKSDHKLGTVSSYGFTSERVIQDFPLRGKAVYLHVRRRKWRDSSNGNIFSPPLKA
;
A
#
# COMPACT_ATOMS: atom_id res chain seq x y z
N MET A 1 7.22 8.05 14.47
CA MET A 1 6.19 7.69 15.47
C MET A 1 4.93 8.56 15.38
N LYS A 2 4.99 9.90 15.39
CA LYS A 2 3.78 10.75 15.36
C LYS A 2 3.05 10.77 14.00
N SER A 3 3.78 10.64 12.88
CA SER A 3 3.21 10.62 11.52
C SER A 3 2.33 9.39 11.25
N HIS A 4 2.71 8.23 11.75
CA HIS A 4 1.95 6.98 11.57
C HIS A 4 0.60 7.00 12.32
N GLN A 5 0.56 7.61 13.51
CA GLN A 5 -0.68 7.81 14.24
C GLN A 5 -1.65 8.76 13.52
N LEU A 6 -1.14 9.82 12.89
CA LEU A 6 -1.97 10.74 12.10
C LEU A 6 -2.58 10.06 10.87
N LEU A 7 -1.83 9.17 10.20
CA LEU A 7 -2.36 8.40 9.07
C LEU A 7 -3.51 7.49 9.49
N ARG A 8 -3.40 6.84 10.65
CA ARG A 8 -4.50 6.03 11.23
C ARG A 8 -5.74 6.84 11.62
N CYS A 9 -5.61 8.15 11.82
CA CYS A 9 -6.77 9.01 12.05
C CYS A 9 -7.52 9.39 10.76
N ILE A 10 -6.87 9.25 9.60
CA ILE A 10 -7.39 9.68 8.30
C ILE A 10 -7.80 8.48 7.45
N PHE A 11 -6.97 7.44 7.43
CA PHE A 11 -7.16 6.26 6.59
C PHE A 11 -7.60 5.04 7.41
N PRO A 12 -8.32 4.08 6.79
CA PRO A 12 -8.60 2.78 7.39
C PRO A 12 -7.33 2.07 7.89
N ASP A 13 -7.44 1.29 8.97
CA ASP A 13 -6.32 0.58 9.59
C ASP A 13 -5.52 -0.27 8.58
N VAL A 14 -6.21 -0.92 7.64
CA VAL A 14 -5.58 -1.72 6.58
C VAL A 14 -4.58 -0.90 5.76
N LEU A 15 -4.90 0.35 5.41
CA LEU A 15 -3.95 1.19 4.67
C LEU A 15 -2.75 1.57 5.55
N ALA A 16 -2.99 1.93 6.81
CA ALA A 16 -1.92 2.32 7.73
C ALA A 16 -0.98 1.16 8.11
N ASP A 17 -1.48 -0.08 8.06
CA ASP A 17 -0.75 -1.28 8.47
C ASP A 17 0.03 -1.93 7.34
N TYR A 18 -0.54 -1.94 6.14
CA TYR A 18 0.07 -2.60 4.98
C TYR A 18 0.77 -1.65 4.03
N PHE A 19 0.56 -0.33 4.10
CA PHE A 19 1.13 0.62 3.15
C PHE A 19 1.98 1.69 3.82
N ASP A 20 2.99 2.14 3.08
CA ASP A 20 3.74 3.34 3.37
C ASP A 20 3.33 4.45 2.41
N VAL A 21 3.16 5.66 2.96
CA VAL A 21 2.98 6.87 2.16
C VAL A 21 4.34 7.28 1.63
N VAL A 22 4.52 7.20 0.32
CA VAL A 22 5.78 7.52 -0.34
C VAL A 22 5.79 8.92 -0.93
N ASP A 23 4.62 9.49 -1.22
CA ASP A 23 4.49 10.87 -1.67
C ASP A 23 3.10 11.45 -1.34
N ILE A 24 3.03 12.76 -1.20
CA ILE A 24 1.80 13.50 -0.95
C ILE A 24 1.84 14.80 -1.75
N HIS A 25 0.88 14.97 -2.65
CA HIS A 25 0.66 16.24 -3.32
C HIS A 25 -0.66 16.86 -2.89
N GLU A 26 -0.63 18.17 -2.66
CA GLU A 26 -1.80 18.97 -2.38
C GLU A 26 -1.95 20.04 -3.46
N ASN A 27 -3.17 20.18 -3.94
CA ASN A 27 -3.56 21.15 -4.96
C ASN A 27 -4.73 21.96 -4.38
N VAL A 28 -5.23 22.93 -5.15
CA VAL A 28 -6.37 23.75 -4.70
C VAL A 28 -7.63 22.91 -4.46
N SER A 29 -7.88 21.90 -5.30
CA SER A 29 -9.10 21.09 -5.30
C SER A 29 -8.94 19.65 -4.78
N GLN A 30 -7.71 19.16 -4.59
CA GLN A 30 -7.49 17.75 -4.26
C GLN A 30 -6.23 17.49 -3.45
N PHE A 31 -6.19 16.30 -2.87
CA PHE A 31 -5.01 15.64 -2.33
C PHE A 31 -4.76 14.34 -3.10
N ASP A 32 -3.50 14.10 -3.44
CA ASP A 32 -3.04 12.86 -4.05
C ASP A 32 -2.02 12.20 -3.10
N PHE A 33 -2.30 10.97 -2.68
CA PHE A 33 -1.43 10.18 -1.81
C PHE A 33 -0.89 8.98 -2.58
N TRP A 34 0.43 8.85 -2.68
CA TRP A 34 1.06 7.65 -3.23
C TRP A 34 1.36 6.66 -2.12
N LEU A 35 0.84 5.44 -2.28
CA LEU A 35 0.86 4.37 -1.29
C LEU A 35 1.53 3.13 -1.89
N ASP A 36 2.63 2.71 -1.27
CA ASP A 36 3.33 1.49 -1.62
C ASP A 36 3.12 0.43 -0.54
N GLU A 37 2.71 -0.78 -0.95
CA GLU A 37 2.57 -1.90 -0.01
C GLU A 37 3.94 -2.25 0.56
N ARG A 38 4.00 -2.31 1.89
CA ARG A 38 5.20 -2.57 2.69
C ARG A 38 5.90 -3.85 2.26
N ASN A 39 7.20 -3.88 2.47
CA ASN A 39 8.00 -5.09 2.27
C ASN A 39 7.83 -6.07 3.45
N PHE A 40 6.60 -6.48 3.71
CA PHE A 40 6.22 -7.41 4.76
C PHE A 40 5.30 -8.48 4.17
N MET A 41 5.57 -9.73 4.53
CA MET A 41 4.68 -10.85 4.26
C MET A 41 4.33 -11.50 5.59
N GLU A 42 3.05 -11.75 5.82
CA GLU A 42 2.63 -12.45 7.03
C GLU A 42 3.23 -13.86 7.09
N LYS A 43 3.52 -14.33 8.30
CA LYS A 43 4.12 -15.65 8.52
C LYS A 43 3.30 -16.79 7.89
N SER A 44 1.98 -16.66 7.83
CA SER A 44 1.10 -17.65 7.20
C SER A 44 1.29 -17.76 5.69
N ASP A 45 1.66 -16.65 5.03
CA ASP A 45 1.82 -16.57 3.58
C ASP A 45 3.28 -16.80 3.19
N HIS A 46 4.17 -16.78 4.17
CA HIS A 46 5.61 -16.92 4.01
C HIS A 46 6.01 -18.38 3.72
N LYS A 47 6.30 -18.69 2.45
CA LYS A 47 7.07 -19.89 2.12
C LYS A 47 8.54 -19.65 2.46
N LEU A 48 9.00 -20.23 3.57
CA LEU A 48 10.37 -20.07 4.09
C LEU A 48 11.43 -20.31 3.01
N GLY A 49 12.20 -19.26 2.71
CA GLY A 49 13.47 -19.34 2.00
C GLY A 49 13.41 -19.20 0.47
N THR A 50 12.24 -19.22 -0.17
CA THR A 50 12.15 -19.15 -1.64
C THR A 50 11.51 -17.87 -2.16
N VAL A 51 10.87 -17.08 -1.30
CA VAL A 51 10.09 -15.90 -1.70
C VAL A 51 10.88 -14.62 -1.48
N SER A 52 10.99 -13.79 -2.52
CA SER A 52 11.65 -12.48 -2.46
C SER A 52 10.80 -11.39 -3.09
N SER A 53 10.95 -10.16 -2.61
CA SER A 53 10.34 -8.99 -3.23
C SER A 53 10.84 -8.85 -4.67
N TYR A 54 9.91 -8.70 -5.61
CA TYR A 54 10.18 -8.61 -7.05
C TYR A 54 9.87 -7.23 -7.65
N GLY A 55 9.01 -6.46 -6.99
CA GLY A 55 8.64 -5.12 -7.42
C GLY A 55 7.22 -4.75 -7.00
N PHE A 56 6.54 -3.97 -7.83
CA PHE A 56 5.16 -3.54 -7.59
C PHE A 56 4.22 -3.88 -8.75
N THR A 57 2.92 -3.91 -8.49
CA THR A 57 1.87 -3.85 -9.50
C THR A 57 1.86 -2.50 -10.21
N SER A 58 1.17 -2.45 -11.35
CA SER A 58 0.77 -1.17 -11.92
C SER A 58 -0.03 -0.37 -10.89
N GLU A 59 0.11 0.95 -10.95
CA GLU A 59 -0.64 1.86 -10.10
C GLU A 59 -2.13 1.68 -10.33
N ARG A 60 -2.89 1.71 -9.23
CA ARG A 60 -4.34 1.81 -9.25
C ARG A 60 -4.74 3.06 -8.49
N VAL A 61 -5.53 3.91 -9.12
CA VAL A 61 -6.07 5.12 -8.49
C VAL A 61 -7.45 4.83 -7.92
N ILE A 62 -7.66 5.17 -6.66
CA ILE A 62 -8.92 5.03 -5.94
C ILE A 62 -9.32 6.39 -5.41
N GLN A 63 -10.56 6.80 -5.63
CA GLN A 63 -11.11 8.00 -5.01
C GLN A 63 -11.62 7.65 -3.60
N ASP A 64 -11.19 8.42 -2.61
CA ASP A 64 -11.60 8.28 -1.22
C ASP A 64 -12.50 9.45 -0.78
N PHE A 65 -12.97 9.42 0.47
CA PHE A 65 -13.77 10.48 1.04
C PHE A 65 -13.05 11.83 0.99
N PRO A 66 -13.75 12.91 0.58
CA PRO A 66 -13.15 14.24 0.54
C PRO A 66 -12.61 14.68 1.90
N LEU A 67 -11.38 15.21 1.90
CA LEU A 67 -10.75 15.75 3.10
C LEU A 67 -10.80 17.28 3.04
N ARG A 68 -11.54 17.89 3.96
CA ARG A 68 -11.66 19.36 4.09
C ARG A 68 -12.14 20.04 2.80
N GLY A 69 -13.09 19.42 2.11
CA GLY A 69 -13.68 19.94 0.87
C GLY A 69 -12.84 19.72 -0.39
N LYS A 70 -11.68 19.04 -0.27
CA LYS A 70 -10.84 18.63 -1.40
C LYS A 70 -11.09 17.16 -1.72
N ALA A 71 -11.11 16.80 -3.01
CA ALA A 71 -11.14 15.41 -3.42
C ALA A 71 -9.86 14.68 -2.94
N VAL A 72 -9.95 13.39 -2.65
CA VAL A 72 -8.80 12.58 -2.24
C VAL A 72 -8.62 11.44 -3.21
N TYR A 73 -7.42 11.30 -3.75
CA TYR A 73 -7.03 10.19 -4.61
C TYR A 73 -5.87 9.41 -4.00
N LEU A 74 -6.03 8.10 -3.96
CA LEU A 74 -5.05 7.16 -3.45
C LEU A 74 -4.43 6.43 -4.65
N HIS A 75 -3.17 6.70 -4.91
CA HIS A 75 -2.36 6.04 -5.93
C HIS A 75 -1.68 4.82 -5.30
N VAL A 76 -2.29 3.65 -5.46
CA VAL A 76 -1.90 2.44 -4.73
C VAL A 76 -1.10 1.50 -5.63
N ARG A 77 0.04 1.05 -5.11
CA ARG A 77 0.85 -0.02 -5.72
C ARG A 77 1.04 -1.17 -4.74
N ARG A 78 0.71 -2.37 -5.20
CA ARG A 78 0.82 -3.60 -4.41
C ARG A 78 2.16 -4.28 -4.62
N ARG A 79 2.69 -4.93 -3.59
CA ARG A 79 3.98 -5.63 -3.63
C ARG A 79 3.83 -6.91 -4.43
N LYS A 80 4.74 -7.12 -5.39
CA LYS A 80 4.91 -8.40 -6.08
C LYS A 80 5.99 -9.20 -5.41
N TRP A 81 5.70 -10.46 -5.19
CA TRP A 81 6.61 -11.45 -4.64
C TRP A 81 6.90 -12.51 -5.69
N ARG A 82 8.14 -12.97 -5.74
CA ARG A 82 8.55 -14.06 -6.62
C ARG A 82 8.96 -15.26 -5.79
N ASP A 83 8.37 -16.41 -6.07
CA ASP A 83 8.79 -17.70 -5.53
C ASP A 83 9.86 -18.30 -6.45
N SER A 84 11.08 -18.39 -5.96
CA SER A 84 12.23 -18.88 -6.73
C SER A 84 12.15 -20.38 -7.03
N SER A 85 11.30 -21.13 -6.32
CA SER A 85 11.14 -22.58 -6.54
C SER A 85 10.38 -22.92 -7.83
N ASN A 86 9.47 -22.04 -8.27
CA ASN A 86 8.61 -22.26 -9.43
C ASN A 86 8.56 -21.05 -10.39
N GLY A 87 9.22 -19.94 -10.05
CA GLY A 87 9.25 -18.71 -10.82
C GLY A 87 7.96 -17.88 -10.77
N ASN A 88 6.96 -18.30 -9.99
CA ASN A 88 5.65 -17.65 -9.93
C ASN A 88 5.75 -16.26 -9.29
N ILE A 89 4.99 -15.31 -9.82
CA ILE A 89 4.89 -13.94 -9.32
C ILE A 89 3.47 -13.72 -8.81
N PHE A 90 3.33 -13.28 -7.57
CA PHE A 90 2.03 -13.12 -6.93
C PHE A 90 2.03 -11.94 -5.94
N SER A 91 0.82 -11.51 -5.58
CA SER A 91 0.57 -10.55 -4.51
C SER A 91 -0.45 -11.19 -3.56
N PRO A 92 -0.09 -11.54 -2.32
CA PRO A 92 -1.02 -12.13 -1.35
C PRO A 92 -2.26 -11.26 -1.14
N PRO A 93 -3.41 -11.80 -0.72
CA PRO A 93 -4.52 -10.95 -0.28
C PRO A 93 -4.14 -10.16 0.97
N LEU A 94 -4.63 -8.92 1.08
CA LEU A 94 -4.59 -8.18 2.35
C LEU A 94 -5.60 -8.80 3.30
N LYS A 95 -5.25 -8.93 4.58
CA LYS A 95 -6.18 -9.38 5.62
C LYS A 95 -6.72 -8.15 6.35
N ALA A 96 -8.03 -8.15 6.55
CA ALA A 96 -8.74 -7.11 7.29
C ALA A 96 -9.01 -7.55 8.72
#